data_AF-A0A1G0HB27-F1
#
_entry.id   AF-A0A1G0HB27-F1
#
_cell.length_a   1.000
_cell.length_b   1.000
_cell.length_c   1.000
_cell.angle_alpha   90.00
_cell.angle_beta   90.00
_cell.angle_gamma   90.00
#
_symmetry.space_group_name_H-M   'P 1'
#
loop_
_entity.id
_entity.type
_entity.pdbx_description
1 polymer ?
#
loop_
_entity_poly.entity_id
_entity_poly.type
_entity_poly.pdbx_seq_one_letter_code
_entity_poly.pdbx_strand_id
1 'polypeptide(L)'
;MKKKYQQGISLLEVLLSLSIIAIILIMATRYFFMATDNSRLNQARAQIGAVMAAATGWETEHADVSGLTVTTLLEDRFLARTKDVIGAQGSEELISPWKTPVTLVADSSSDGRAISLVVPNKEVCARLASAFSGASCDDNTIVVPLSDDNA
;
A
#
# COMPACT_ATOMS: atom_id res chain seq x y z
N MET A 1 64.76 -28.35 -9.84
CA MET A 1 63.92 -27.14 -9.68
C MET A 1 62.60 -27.35 -10.43
N LYS A 2 61.46 -27.42 -9.73
CA LYS A 2 60.14 -27.53 -10.39
C LYS A 2 59.66 -26.12 -10.77
N LYS A 3 59.53 -25.84 -12.08
CA LYS A 3 58.93 -24.60 -12.60
C LYS A 3 57.44 -24.58 -12.25
N LYS A 4 57.01 -23.62 -11.42
CA LYS A 4 55.58 -23.37 -11.17
C LYS A 4 55.02 -22.65 -12.40
N TYR A 5 54.07 -23.29 -13.09
CA TYR A 5 53.29 -22.63 -14.14
C TYR A 5 52.36 -21.60 -13.49
N GLN A 6 52.52 -20.32 -13.83
CA GLN A 6 51.53 -19.30 -13.50
C GLN A 6 50.32 -19.51 -14.42
N GLN A 7 49.24 -20.08 -13.90
CA GLN A 7 47.94 -20.08 -14.57
C GLN A 7 47.37 -18.66 -14.44
N GLY A 8 47.64 -17.82 -15.44
CA GLY A 8 46.94 -16.55 -15.58
C GLY A 8 45.47 -16.83 -15.85
N ILE A 9 44.57 -16.24 -15.06
CA ILE A 9 43.14 -16.26 -15.35
C ILE A 9 42.96 -15.72 -16.76
N SER A 10 42.29 -16.49 -17.61
CA SER A 10 42.04 -16.07 -18.99
C SER A 10 41.07 -14.90 -18.99
N LEU A 11 41.35 -13.87 -19.78
CA LEU A 11 40.48 -12.70 -19.92
C LEU A 11 39.04 -13.12 -20.31
N LEU A 12 38.92 -14.20 -21.07
CA LEU A 12 37.64 -14.81 -21.46
C LEU A 12 36.86 -15.35 -20.24
N GLU A 13 37.56 -15.94 -19.28
CA GLU A 13 36.96 -16.48 -18.05
C GLU A 13 36.45 -15.36 -17.13
N VAL A 14 37.16 -14.23 -17.07
CA VAL A 14 36.71 -13.02 -16.36
C VAL A 14 35.46 -12.46 -17.02
N LEU A 15 35.44 -12.31 -18.35
CA LEU A 15 34.26 -11.81 -19.08
C LEU A 15 33.04 -12.72 -18.90
N LEU A 16 33.25 -14.03 -18.93
CA LEU A 16 32.20 -15.01 -18.69
C LEU A 16 31.66 -14.90 -17.26
N SER A 17 32.53 -14.81 -16.24
CA SER A 17 32.10 -14.64 -14.85
C SER A 17 31.32 -13.34 -14.63
N LEU A 18 31.75 -12.24 -15.27
CA LEU A 18 31.10 -10.94 -15.17
C LEU A 18 29.72 -10.94 -15.84
N SER A 19 29.57 -11.66 -16.96
CA SER A 19 28.28 -11.84 -17.63
C SER A 19 27.27 -12.61 -16.77
N ILE A 20 27.72 -13.67 -16.08
CA ILE A 20 26.86 -14.46 -15.19
C ILE A 20 26.39 -13.61 -14.00
N ILE A 21 27.30 -12.87 -13.37
CA ILE A 21 26.95 -11.99 -12.23
C ILE A 21 25.96 -10.92 -12.68
N ALA A 22 26.15 -10.32 -13.86
CA ALA A 22 25.22 -9.33 -14.39
C ALA A 22 23.80 -9.89 -14.58
N ILE A 23 23.67 -11.11 -15.11
CA ILE A 23 22.36 -11.77 -15.27
C ILE A 23 21.71 -12.03 -13.91
N ILE A 24 22.48 -12.48 -12.92
CA ILE A 24 22.00 -12.71 -11.56
C ILE A 24 21.49 -11.40 -10.94
N LEU A 25 22.21 -10.29 -11.11
CA LEU A 25 21.80 -8.99 -10.60
C LEU A 25 20.51 -8.48 -11.26
N ILE A 26 20.32 -8.68 -12.56
CA ILE A 26 19.08 -8.33 -13.27
C ILE A 26 17.88 -9.14 -12.73
N MET A 27 18.07 -10.45 -12.53
CA MET A 27 17.04 -11.29 -11.91
C MET A 27 16.73 -10.82 -10.48
N ALA A 28 17.76 -10.60 -9.66
CA ALA A 28 17.62 -10.19 -8.27
C ALA A 28 16.89 -8.86 -8.13
N THR A 29 17.23 -7.86 -8.94
CA THR A 29 16.55 -6.55 -8.94
C THR A 29 15.08 -6.69 -9.33
N ARG A 30 14.76 -7.46 -10.37
CA ARG A 30 13.37 -7.71 -10.76
C ARG A 30 12.55 -8.38 -9.65
N TYR A 31 13.11 -9.41 -9.01
CA TYR A 31 12.45 -10.08 -7.89
C TYR A 31 12.24 -9.15 -6.69
N PHE A 32 13.22 -8.29 -6.39
CA PHE A 32 13.11 -7.31 -5.32
C PHE A 32 11.94 -6.34 -5.53
N PHE A 33 11.77 -5.81 -6.75
CA PHE A 33 10.64 -4.93 -7.06
C PHE A 33 9.30 -5.66 -6.90
N MET A 34 9.16 -6.88 -7.44
CA MET A 34 7.93 -7.66 -7.31
C MET A 34 7.56 -7.97 -5.86
N ALA A 35 8.54 -8.35 -5.04
CA ALA A 35 8.31 -8.64 -3.62
C ALA A 35 7.90 -7.38 -2.84
N THR A 36 8.55 -6.25 -3.14
CA THR A 36 8.24 -4.96 -2.50
C THR A 36 6.83 -4.50 -2.85
N ASP A 37 6.42 -4.61 -4.11
CA ASP A 37 5.08 -4.20 -4.55
C ASP A 37 3.99 -5.07 -3.95
N ASN A 38 4.19 -6.38 -3.86
CA ASN A 38 3.23 -7.27 -3.19
C ASN A 38 3.14 -6.99 -1.68
N SER A 39 4.26 -6.68 -1.02
CA SER A 39 4.28 -6.30 0.39
C SER A 39 3.49 -5.01 0.62
N ARG A 40 3.70 -3.98 -0.23
CA ARG A 40 2.96 -2.72 -0.18
C ARG A 40 1.46 -2.91 -0.43
N LEU A 41 1.10 -3.74 -1.42
CA LEU A 41 -0.30 -4.08 -1.69
C LEU A 41 -0.99 -4.72 -0.48
N ASN A 42 -0.32 -5.67 0.18
CA ASN A 42 -0.87 -6.32 1.36
C ASN A 42 -0.99 -5.35 2.55
N GLN A 43 0.00 -4.47 2.75
CA GLN A 43 -0.09 -3.43 3.78
C GLN A 43 -1.25 -2.45 3.50
N ALA A 44 -1.41 -2.00 2.25
CA ALA A 44 -2.51 -1.12 1.86
C ALA A 44 -3.88 -1.78 2.07
N ARG A 45 -4.03 -3.07 1.72
CA ARG A 45 -5.26 -3.83 1.99
C ARG A 45 -5.57 -3.91 3.47
N ALA A 46 -4.57 -4.20 4.30
CA ALA A 46 -4.73 -4.25 5.75
C ALA A 46 -5.10 -2.88 6.35
N GLN A 47 -4.49 -1.81 5.85
CA GLN A 47 -4.83 -0.44 6.25
C GLN A 47 -6.27 -0.07 5.88
N ILE A 48 -6.68 -0.29 4.63
CA ILE A 48 -8.06 -0.03 4.19
C ILE A 48 -9.04 -0.86 5.01
N GLY A 49 -8.77 -2.16 5.22
CA GLY A 49 -9.57 -3.03 6.07
C GLY A 49 -9.71 -2.53 7.51
N ALA A 50 -8.62 -2.07 8.12
CA ALA A 50 -8.64 -1.50 9.46
C ALA A 50 -9.45 -0.20 9.53
N VAL A 51 -9.34 0.66 8.52
CA VAL A 51 -10.12 1.91 8.45
C VAL A 51 -11.60 1.61 8.23
N MET A 52 -11.96 0.64 7.38
CA MET A 52 -13.36 0.22 7.22
C MET A 52 -13.95 -0.34 8.52
N ALA A 53 -13.21 -1.18 9.23
CA ALA A 53 -13.64 -1.71 10.52
C ALA A 53 -13.77 -0.60 11.59
N ALA A 54 -12.86 0.38 11.58
CA ALA A 54 -12.93 1.53 12.48
C ALA A 54 -14.13 2.44 12.15
N ALA A 55 -14.37 2.70 10.86
CA ALA A 55 -15.49 3.51 10.40
C ALA A 55 -16.83 2.86 10.76
N THR A 56 -17.02 1.58 10.45
CA THR A 56 -18.24 0.83 10.82
C THR A 56 -18.44 0.77 12.33
N GLY A 57 -17.37 0.57 13.12
CA GLY A 57 -17.43 0.63 14.58
C GLY A 57 -17.89 2.00 15.09
N TRP A 58 -17.32 3.08 14.57
CA TRP A 58 -17.69 4.45 14.96
C TRP A 58 -19.14 4.78 14.61
N GLU A 59 -19.62 4.30 13.46
CA GLU A 59 -21.01 4.46 12.99
C GLU A 59 -22.02 3.73 13.87
N THR A 60 -21.64 2.62 14.50
CA THR A 60 -22.54 1.97 15.48
C THR A 60 -22.76 2.80 16.74
N GLU A 61 -21.82 3.71 17.06
CA GLU A 61 -21.90 4.57 18.24
C GLU A 61 -22.45 5.98 17.93
N HIS A 62 -22.36 6.44 16.67
CA HIS A 62 -22.75 7.78 16.24
C HIS A 62 -23.82 7.74 15.14
N ALA A 63 -24.99 8.33 15.44
CA ALA A 63 -26.11 8.40 14.49
C ALA A 63 -25.86 9.39 13.33
N ASP A 64 -25.06 10.43 13.57
CA ASP A 64 -24.69 11.44 12.57
C ASP A 64 -23.26 11.21 12.08
N VAL A 65 -23.14 10.86 10.80
CA VAL A 65 -21.86 10.63 10.11
C VAL A 65 -21.24 11.89 9.51
N SER A 66 -21.84 13.05 9.77
CA SER A 66 -21.32 14.35 9.35
C SER A 66 -20.03 14.65 10.12
N GLY A 67 -18.89 14.57 9.43
CA GLY A 67 -17.57 14.83 10.02
C GLY A 67 -16.68 13.61 10.18
N LEU A 68 -17.09 12.43 9.68
CA LEU A 68 -16.25 11.24 9.67
C LEU A 68 -14.97 11.48 8.87
N THR A 69 -13.85 11.64 9.57
CA THR A 69 -12.51 11.75 9.02
C THR A 69 -11.56 10.78 9.73
N VAL A 70 -10.40 10.54 9.13
CA VAL A 70 -9.37 9.70 9.75
C VAL A 70 -8.93 10.26 11.11
N THR A 71 -8.92 11.59 11.26
CA THR A 71 -8.61 12.24 12.54
C THR A 71 -9.63 11.90 13.62
N THR A 72 -10.94 11.94 13.30
CA THR A 72 -11.99 11.58 14.26
C THR A 72 -11.87 10.12 14.73
N LEU A 73 -11.58 9.20 13.81
CA LEU A 73 -11.37 7.77 14.16
C LEU A 73 -10.14 7.54 15.05
N LEU A 74 -9.10 8.37 14.91
CA LEU A 74 -7.91 8.31 15.75
C LEU A 74 -8.14 8.92 17.13
N GLU A 75 -8.89 10.03 17.20
CA GLU A 75 -9.25 10.70 18.46
C GLU A 75 -10.16 9.83 19.32
N ASP A 76 -11.18 9.22 18.72
CA ASP A 76 -12.14 8.34 19.38
C ASP A 76 -11.60 6.91 19.63
N ARG A 77 -10.33 6.66 19.25
CA ARG A 77 -9.60 5.40 19.45
C ARG A 77 -10.18 4.18 18.72
N PHE A 78 -11.00 4.37 17.71
CA PHE A 78 -11.41 3.30 16.81
C PHE A 78 -10.26 2.83 15.90
N LEU A 79 -9.32 3.73 15.60
CA LEU A 79 -8.11 3.41 14.86
C LEU A 79 -6.89 3.50 15.77
N ALA A 80 -6.08 2.43 15.80
CA ALA A 80 -4.83 2.44 16.55
C ALA A 80 -3.81 3.39 15.89
N ARG A 81 -3.15 4.22 16.70
CA ARG A 81 -2.05 5.06 16.23
C ARG A 81 -0.85 4.18 15.89
N THR A 82 -0.64 3.95 14.60
CA THR A 82 0.48 3.17 14.07
C THR A 82 1.58 4.09 13.55
N LYS A 83 2.72 3.51 13.17
CA LYS A 83 3.83 4.21 12.49
C LYS A 83 3.42 4.87 11.16
N ASP A 84 2.27 4.48 10.62
CA ASP A 84 1.76 4.96 9.34
C ASP A 84 0.90 6.23 9.53
N VAL A 85 0.64 6.65 10.78
CA VAL A 85 -0.03 7.91 11.11
C VAL A 85 1.03 9.00 11.31
N ILE A 86 0.94 10.09 10.54
CA ILE A 86 1.82 11.26 10.67
C ILE A 86 1.00 12.49 11.07
N GLY A 87 1.64 13.49 11.65
CA GLY A 87 1.00 14.75 12.04
C GLY A 87 0.95 14.96 13.55
N ALA A 88 0.46 16.14 13.95
CA ALA A 88 0.24 16.50 15.34
C ALA A 88 -1.20 16.15 15.74
N GLN A 89 -1.46 16.10 17.04
CA GLN A 89 -2.80 15.83 17.56
C GLN A 89 -3.83 16.83 16.99
N GLY A 90 -4.85 16.30 16.31
CA GLY A 90 -5.87 17.08 15.59
C GLY A 90 -5.59 17.35 14.10
N SER A 91 -4.43 16.97 13.57
CA SER A 91 -4.09 17.05 12.14
C SER A 91 -3.42 15.78 11.61
N GLU A 92 -3.82 14.64 12.18
CA GLU A 92 -3.26 13.34 11.86
C GLU A 92 -3.76 12.80 10.52
N GLU A 93 -2.81 12.39 9.68
CA GLU A 93 -3.08 11.76 8.40
C GLU A 93 -2.57 10.33 8.44
N LEU A 94 -3.41 9.38 8.01
CA LEU A 94 -2.97 8.02 7.73
C LEU A 94 -2.30 8.00 6.37
N ILE A 95 -1.07 7.49 6.34
CA ILE A 95 -0.23 7.47 5.15
C ILE A 95 -0.14 6.04 4.61
N SER A 96 -0.37 5.94 3.30
CA SER A 96 -0.27 4.69 2.57
C SER A 96 1.18 4.21 2.42
N PRO A 97 1.40 2.96 1.99
CA PRO A 97 2.75 2.44 1.71
C PRO A 97 3.48 3.21 0.58
N TRP A 98 2.76 4.03 -0.18
CA TRP A 98 3.29 4.91 -1.23
C TRP A 98 3.47 6.36 -0.80
N LYS A 99 3.34 6.65 0.51
CA LYS A 99 3.47 7.98 1.10
C LYS A 99 2.41 8.99 0.64
N THR A 100 1.25 8.47 0.23
CA THR A 100 0.08 9.28 -0.10
C THR A 100 -0.92 9.23 1.05
N PRO A 101 -1.65 10.31 1.33
CA PRO A 101 -2.66 10.30 2.37
C PRO A 101 -3.83 9.38 1.98
N VAL A 102 -4.34 8.66 2.99
CA VAL A 102 -5.62 7.96 2.93
C VAL A 102 -6.66 8.92 3.47
N THR A 103 -7.66 9.25 2.66
CA THR A 103 -8.72 10.18 3.05
C THR A 103 -10.06 9.47 3.10
N LEU A 104 -10.85 9.82 4.10
CA LEU A 104 -12.24 9.42 4.22
C LEU A 104 -13.10 10.54 3.67
N VAL A 105 -13.92 10.23 2.68
CA VAL A 105 -14.89 11.16 2.12
C VAL A 105 -16.26 10.64 2.50
N ALA A 106 -16.89 11.31 3.47
CA ALA A 106 -18.31 11.16 3.72
C ALA A 106 -19.06 12.07 2.75
N ASP A 107 -19.73 11.49 1.74
CA ASP A 107 -20.64 12.26 0.92
C ASP A 107 -21.91 12.56 1.73
N SER A 108 -22.25 13.84 1.85
CA SER A 108 -23.46 14.33 2.52
C SER A 108 -24.77 13.94 1.80
N SER A 109 -24.69 13.35 0.61
CA SER A 109 -25.84 12.97 -0.21
C SER A 109 -26.09 11.45 -0.22
N SER A 110 -26.71 10.95 0.85
CA SER A 110 -27.52 9.72 0.95
C SER A 110 -27.06 8.36 0.37
N ASP A 111 -25.95 8.21 -0.37
CA ASP A 111 -25.69 6.96 -1.13
C ASP A 111 -24.21 6.56 -1.29
N GLY A 112 -23.34 6.94 -0.35
CA GLY A 112 -22.04 6.26 -0.24
C GLY A 112 -20.99 7.02 0.53
N ARG A 113 -20.60 6.47 1.68
CA ARG A 113 -19.33 6.84 2.32
C ARG A 113 -18.23 6.11 1.55
N ALA A 114 -17.09 6.75 1.33
CA ALA A 114 -16.00 6.10 0.61
C ALA A 114 -14.62 6.41 1.20
N ILE A 115 -13.76 5.40 1.16
CA ILE A 115 -12.33 5.54 1.42
C ILE A 115 -11.65 5.82 0.10
N SER A 116 -10.96 6.95 -0.01
CA SER A 116 -10.15 7.30 -1.17
C SER A 116 -8.67 7.19 -0.85
N LEU A 117 -7.91 6.52 -1.72
CA LEU A 117 -6.47 6.38 -1.61
C LEU A 117 -5.81 6.62 -2.97
N VAL A 118 -4.78 7.47 -3.01
CA VAL A 118 -3.95 7.66 -4.20
C VAL A 118 -2.87 6.58 -4.27
N VAL A 119 -2.79 5.89 -5.40
CA VAL A 119 -1.84 4.81 -5.71
C VAL A 119 -0.90 5.21 -6.85
N PRO A 120 0.29 4.61 -6.98
CA PRO A 120 1.30 5.07 -7.95
C PRO A 120 0.92 4.80 -9.41
N ASN A 121 0.13 3.76 -9.69
CA ASN A 121 -0.26 3.40 -11.05
C ASN A 121 -1.62 2.69 -11.11
N LYS A 122 -2.19 2.64 -12.31
CA LYS A 122 -3.49 2.02 -12.59
C LYS A 122 -3.52 0.51 -12.32
N GLU A 123 -2.40 -0.19 -12.52
CA GLU A 123 -2.31 -1.64 -12.28
C GLU A 123 -2.44 -1.98 -10.80
N VAL A 124 -1.77 -1.23 -9.92
CA VAL A 124 -1.88 -1.33 -8.46
C VAL A 124 -3.30 -1.00 -8.04
N CYS A 125 -3.93 0.00 -8.66
CA CYS A 125 -5.33 0.32 -8.42
C CYS A 125 -6.23 -0.88 -8.72
N ALA A 126 -6.13 -1.46 -9.93
CA ALA A 126 -6.94 -2.62 -10.33
C ALA A 126 -6.72 -3.84 -9.42
N ARG A 127 -5.50 -4.06 -8.94
CA ARG A 127 -5.17 -5.13 -7.98
C ARG A 127 -5.68 -4.87 -6.56
N LEU A 128 -5.86 -3.61 -6.17
CA LEU A 128 -6.49 -3.25 -4.91
C LEU A 128 -8.01 -3.30 -5.02
N ALA A 129 -8.59 -2.78 -6.10
CA ALA A 129 -10.03 -2.79 -6.34
C ALA A 129 -10.58 -4.22 -6.41
N SER A 130 -9.82 -5.18 -6.98
CA SER A 130 -10.24 -6.58 -6.97
C SER A 130 -10.30 -7.23 -5.58
N ALA A 131 -9.76 -6.59 -4.54
CA ALA A 131 -9.84 -7.08 -3.17
C ALA A 131 -11.06 -6.59 -2.39
N PHE A 132 -11.78 -5.58 -2.91
CA PHE A 132 -12.91 -4.94 -2.23
C PHE A 132 -14.14 -4.89 -3.13
N SER A 133 -15.30 -5.33 -2.63
CA SER A 133 -16.56 -5.26 -3.36
C SER A 133 -16.96 -3.81 -3.59
N GLY A 134 -17.41 -3.50 -4.81
CA GLY A 134 -17.84 -2.14 -5.18
C GLY A 134 -16.72 -1.09 -5.30
N ALA A 135 -15.45 -1.48 -5.09
CA ALA A 135 -14.34 -0.55 -5.27
C ALA A 135 -14.15 -0.16 -6.73
N SER A 136 -13.94 1.13 -6.95
CA SER A 136 -13.69 1.71 -8.27
C SER A 136 -12.31 2.34 -8.32
N CYS A 137 -11.75 2.43 -9.53
CA CYS A 137 -10.47 3.08 -9.79
C CYS A 137 -10.71 4.23 -10.75
N ASP A 138 -10.48 5.45 -10.28
CA ASP A 138 -10.44 6.65 -11.11
C ASP A 138 -9.00 7.09 -11.28
N ASP A 139 -8.44 6.86 -12.47
CA ASP A 139 -7.02 6.98 -12.78
C ASP A 139 -6.10 6.28 -11.77
N ASN A 140 -5.56 7.05 -10.82
CA ASN A 140 -4.61 6.62 -9.79
C ASN A 140 -5.23 6.69 -8.39
N THR A 141 -6.54 6.86 -8.27
CA THR A 141 -7.24 6.91 -6.99
C THR A 141 -8.19 5.73 -6.91
N ILE A 142 -8.02 4.91 -5.87
CA ILE A 142 -9.02 3.90 -5.53
C ILE A 142 -10.06 4.53 -4.62
N VAL A 143 -11.32 4.31 -4.94
CA VAL A 143 -12.48 4.70 -4.13
C VAL A 143 -13.18 3.42 -3.70
N VAL A 144 -13.12 3.12 -2.41
CA VAL A 144 -13.74 1.93 -1.81
C VAL A 144 -15.00 2.36 -1.08
N PRO A 145 -16.19 1.90 -1.48
CA PRO A 145 -17.41 2.22 -0.76
C PRO A 145 -17.42 1.54 0.62
N LEU A 146 -17.81 2.30 1.62
CA LEU A 146 -18.22 1.84 2.94
C LEU A 146 -19.72 1.53 2.82
N SER A 147 -20.07 0.41 2.18
CA SER A 147 -21.46 -0.08 2.09
C SER A 147 -21.64 -1.30 3.00
N ASP A 148 -22.80 -1.41 3.63
CA ASP A 148 -23.19 -2.39 4.66
C ASP A 148 -23.31 -3.86 4.17
N ASP A 149 -22.93 -4.19 2.93
CA ASP A 149 -23.11 -5.52 2.33
C ASP A 149 -21.98 -6.52 2.65
N ASN A 150 -21.40 -6.46 3.85
CA ASN A 150 -20.44 -7.47 4.35
C ASN A 150 -20.96 -8.18 5.62
N ALA A 151 -22.27 -8.41 5.70
CA ALA A 151 -22.90 -9.32 6.66
C ALA A 151 -23.32 -10.64 6.00
#